data_AF-A0A929PK10-F1
#
_entry.id   AF-A0A929PK10-F1
#
_cell.length_a   1.000
_cell.length_b   1.000
_cell.length_c   1.000
_cell.angle_alpha   90.00
_cell.angle_beta   90.00
_cell.angle_gamma   90.00
#
_symmetry.space_group_name_H-M   'P 1'
#
loop_
_entity.id
_entity.type
_entity.pdbx_description
1 polymer ?
#
loop_
_entity_poly.entity_id
_entity_poly.type
_entity_poly.pdbx_seq_one_letter_code
_entity_poly.pdbx_strand_id
1 'polypeptide(L)'
;MEVFEIFIALLTTILAIAGLIGGLIYKVIIKRVEELSTVVKEDVRSLAKVQHHIALATVHLLGGYACWRDYRDMKRKGKKKKIEKLNLAIARVREAYDLHANHLYDQEPENEKLICWVKNDLAYYLAERQRYGAALTGDDALAQQLAKYCYDRICKYPEKGEAYADTYQFVQKQFNNKQ
;
A
#
# COMPACT_ATOMS: atom_id res chain seq x y z
N MET A 1 -21.00 44.08 63.74
CA MET A 1 -20.98 44.23 62.27
C MET A 1 -19.68 43.69 61.69
N GLU A 2 -18.51 43.99 62.27
CA GLU A 2 -17.18 43.59 61.75
C GLU A 2 -16.98 42.07 61.54
N VAL A 3 -17.44 41.21 62.45
CA VAL A 3 -17.23 39.74 62.34
C VAL A 3 -17.96 39.14 61.12
N PHE A 4 -19.14 39.66 60.78
CA PHE A 4 -19.93 39.19 59.65
C PHE A 4 -19.30 39.60 58.30
N GLU A 5 -18.73 40.81 58.24
CA GLU A 5 -18.01 41.30 57.06
C GLU A 5 -16.72 40.50 56.80
N ILE A 6 -15.97 40.18 57.86
CA ILE A 6 -14.77 39.32 57.77
C ILE A 6 -15.14 37.93 57.25
N PHE A 7 -16.25 37.35 57.73
CA PHE A 7 -16.72 36.05 57.27
C PHE A 7 -17.11 36.06 55.78
N ILE A 8 -17.83 37.08 55.32
CA ILE A 8 -18.18 37.26 53.90
C ILE A 8 -16.93 37.43 53.03
N ALA A 9 -15.95 38.22 53.49
CA ALA A 9 -14.69 38.42 52.77
C ALA A 9 -13.88 37.11 52.64
N LEU A 10 -13.86 36.28 53.69
CA LEU A 10 -13.20 34.98 53.66
C LEU A 10 -13.89 34.02 52.69
N LEU A 11 -15.22 33.95 52.72
CA LEU A 11 -16.01 33.08 51.85
C LEU A 11 -15.85 33.46 50.37
N THR A 12 -15.90 34.75 50.05
CA THR A 12 -15.69 35.25 48.69
C THR A 12 -14.28 34.98 48.19
N THR A 13 -13.27 35.10 49.05
CA THR A 13 -11.88 34.76 48.73
C THR A 13 -11.71 33.26 48.42
N ILE A 14 -12.31 32.37 49.22
CA ILE A 14 -12.27 30.92 48.98
C ILE A 14 -12.94 30.58 47.64
N LEU A 15 -14.10 31.18 47.35
CA LEU A 15 -14.81 30.98 46.08
C LEU A 15 -13.98 31.48 44.89
N ALA A 16 -13.31 32.62 45.01
CA ALA A 16 -12.43 33.15 43.96
C ALA A 16 -11.23 32.22 43.69
N ILE A 17 -10.61 31.68 44.75
CA ILE A 17 -9.50 30.72 44.64
C ILE A 17 -10.00 29.42 44.00
N ALA A 18 -11.15 28.89 44.42
CA ALA A 18 -11.75 27.69 43.85
C ALA A 18 -12.08 27.88 42.35
N GLY A 19 -12.61 29.04 41.97
CA GLY A 19 -12.87 29.40 40.57
C GLY A 19 -11.59 29.48 39.74
N LEU A 20 -10.51 30.06 40.29
CA LEU A 20 -9.19 30.11 39.65
C LEU A 20 -8.60 28.71 39.44
N ILE A 21 -8.61 27.87 40.47
CA ILE A 21 -8.12 26.49 40.39
C ILE A 21 -8.95 25.69 39.39
N GLY A 22 -10.28 25.79 39.44
CA GLY A 22 -11.17 25.16 38.48
C GLY A 22 -10.89 25.59 37.03
N GLY A 23 -10.69 26.90 36.81
CA GLY A 23 -10.34 27.44 35.50
C GLY A 23 -8.97 26.95 34.98
N LEU A 24 -7.97 26.82 35.85
CA LEU A 24 -6.66 26.26 35.49
C LEU A 24 -6.75 24.78 35.14
N ILE A 25 -7.44 23.98 35.96
CA ILE A 25 -7.67 22.55 35.69
C ILE A 25 -8.40 22.39 34.36
N TYR A 26 -9.45 23.17 34.12
CA TYR A 26 -10.21 23.14 32.87
C TYR A 26 -9.33 23.44 31.65
N LYS A 27 -8.47 24.46 31.71
CA LYS A 27 -7.50 24.78 30.64
C LYS A 27 -6.54 23.63 30.36
N VAL A 28 -6.03 22.98 31.40
CA VAL A 28 -5.13 21.82 31.25
C VAL A 28 -5.86 20.65 30.56
N ILE A 29 -7.10 20.38 30.96
CA ILE A 29 -7.91 19.31 30.37
C ILE A 29 -8.17 19.59 28.89
N ILE A 30 -8.62 20.80 28.51
CA ILE A 30 -8.85 21.14 27.10
C ILE A 30 -7.59 20.95 26.28
N LYS A 31 -6.45 21.48 26.75
CA LYS A 31 -5.18 21.37 26.03
C LYS A 31 -4.81 19.90 25.78
N ARG A 32 -5.01 19.01 26.76
CA ARG A 32 -4.80 17.57 26.60
C ARG A 32 -5.74 16.93 25.60
N VAL A 33 -7.02 17.31 25.60
CA VAL A 33 -8.00 16.81 24.62
C VAL A 33 -7.67 17.27 23.21
N GLU A 34 -7.22 18.52 23.03
CA GLU A 34 -6.79 19.05 21.73
C GLU A 34 -5.56 18.31 21.21
N GLU A 35 -4.53 18.12 22.05
CA GLU A 35 -3.33 17.34 21.71
C GLU A 35 -3.70 15.91 21.27
N LEU A 36 -4.57 15.23 22.04
CA LEU A 36 -5.02 13.88 21.68
C LEU A 36 -5.85 13.87 20.38
N SER A 37 -6.69 14.88 20.16
CA SER A 37 -7.48 15.01 18.93
C SER A 37 -6.59 15.18 17.70
N THR A 38 -5.48 15.93 17.82
CA THR A 38 -4.52 16.10 16.72
C THR A 38 -3.85 14.78 16.34
N VAL A 39 -3.36 14.02 17.32
CA VAL A 39 -2.72 12.71 17.09
C VAL A 39 -3.71 11.74 16.43
N VAL A 40 -4.94 11.64 16.96
CA VAL A 40 -5.97 10.76 16.38
C VAL A 40 -6.32 11.15 14.93
N LYS A 41 -6.38 12.46 14.62
CA LYS A 41 -6.62 12.92 13.24
C LYS A 41 -5.49 12.55 12.31
N GLU A 42 -4.24 12.62 12.76
CA GLU A 42 -3.06 12.24 11.97
C GLU A 42 -3.05 10.73 11.70
N ASP A 43 -3.32 9.91 12.71
CA ASP A 43 -3.41 8.45 12.58
C ASP A 43 -4.52 8.04 11.61
N VAL A 44 -5.71 8.65 11.72
CA VAL A 44 -6.83 8.39 10.81
C VAL A 44 -6.48 8.80 9.37
N ARG A 45 -5.80 9.93 9.17
CA ARG A 45 -5.34 10.35 7.83
C ARG A 45 -4.31 9.40 7.26
N SER A 46 -3.36 8.94 8.09
CA SER A 46 -2.35 7.96 7.71
C SER A 46 -3.01 6.65 7.25
N LEU A 47 -3.94 6.13 8.05
CA LEU A 47 -4.68 4.91 7.71
C LEU A 47 -5.50 5.07 6.43
N ALA A 48 -6.21 6.20 6.28
CA ALA A 48 -6.99 6.49 5.07
C ALA A 48 -6.09 6.54 3.82
N LYS A 49 -4.88 7.09 3.93
CA LYS A 49 -3.90 7.11 2.83
C LYS A 49 -3.43 5.71 2.46
N VAL A 50 -3.14 4.85 3.44
CA VAL A 50 -2.78 3.44 3.19
C VAL A 50 -3.92 2.70 2.49
N GLN A 51 -5.15 2.84 2.99
CA GLN A 51 -6.34 2.22 2.38
C GLN A 51 -6.58 2.72 0.94
N HIS A 52 -6.34 4.00 0.68
CA HIS A 52 -6.41 4.57 -0.66
C HIS A 52 -5.39 3.91 -1.61
N HIS A 53 -4.13 3.74 -1.19
CA HIS A 53 -3.11 3.05 -1.98
C HIS A 53 -3.46 1.58 -2.23
N ILE A 54 -3.96 0.86 -1.22
CA ILE A 54 -4.43 -0.53 -1.37
C ILE A 54 -5.53 -0.62 -2.42
N ALA A 55 -6.55 0.24 -2.32
CA ALA A 55 -7.69 0.25 -3.23
C ALA A 55 -7.25 0.52 -4.68
N LEU A 56 -6.41 1.54 -4.90
CA LEU A 56 -5.92 1.87 -6.23
C LEU A 56 -5.01 0.78 -6.80
N ALA A 57 -4.06 0.26 -6.02
CA ALA A 57 -3.22 -0.86 -6.45
C ALA A 57 -4.06 -2.06 -6.88
N THR A 58 -5.12 -2.38 -6.14
CA THR A 58 -6.05 -3.48 -6.47
C THR A 58 -6.80 -3.21 -7.77
N VAL A 59 -7.31 -1.99 -7.98
CA VAL A 59 -8.01 -1.63 -9.23
C VAL A 59 -7.08 -1.76 -10.44
N HIS A 60 -5.86 -1.25 -10.34
CA HIS A 60 -4.87 -1.34 -11.41
C HIS A 60 -4.45 -2.80 -11.67
N LEU A 61 -4.26 -3.60 -10.63
CA LEU A 61 -3.95 -5.03 -10.75
C LEU A 61 -5.08 -5.80 -11.47
N LEU A 62 -6.33 -5.63 -11.03
CA LEU A 62 -7.49 -6.29 -11.65
C LEU A 62 -7.69 -5.84 -13.10
N GLY A 63 -7.50 -4.55 -13.39
CA GLY A 63 -7.53 -4.01 -14.75
C GLY A 63 -6.42 -4.60 -15.63
N GLY A 64 -5.22 -4.77 -15.07
CA GLY A 64 -4.10 -5.45 -15.72
C GLY A 64 -4.41 -6.91 -16.04
N TYR A 65 -4.96 -7.64 -15.07
CA TYR A 65 -5.38 -9.03 -15.25
C TYR A 65 -6.47 -9.19 -16.31
N ALA A 66 -7.44 -8.28 -16.37
CA ALA A 66 -8.45 -8.29 -17.42
C ALA A 66 -7.83 -8.15 -18.83
N CYS A 67 -6.86 -7.24 -18.98
CA CYS A 67 -6.12 -7.06 -20.23
C CYS A 67 -5.27 -8.29 -20.57
N TRP A 68 -4.65 -8.91 -19.56
CA TRP A 68 -3.90 -10.15 -19.70
C TRP A 68 -4.79 -11.31 -20.16
N ARG A 69 -6.00 -11.45 -19.59
CA ARG A 69 -6.96 -12.48 -19.97
C ARG A 69 -7.39 -12.31 -21.43
N ASP A 70 -7.73 -11.08 -21.84
CA ASP A 70 -8.05 -10.76 -23.23
C ASP A 70 -6.90 -11.18 -24.17
N TYR A 71 -5.67 -10.82 -23.79
CA TYR A 71 -4.46 -11.22 -24.53
C TYR A 71 -4.34 -12.75 -24.64
N ARG A 72 -4.51 -13.48 -23.53
CA ARG A 72 -4.42 -14.95 -23.47
C ARG A 72 -5.49 -15.60 -24.36
N ASP A 73 -6.72 -15.08 -24.33
CA ASP A 73 -7.83 -15.60 -25.13
C ASP A 73 -7.62 -15.35 -26.62
N MET A 74 -7.09 -14.19 -27.00
CA MET A 74 -6.71 -13.89 -28.38
C MET A 74 -5.59 -14.81 -28.86
N LYS A 75 -4.57 -15.03 -28.02
CA LYS A 75 -3.46 -15.96 -28.28
C LYS A 75 -3.98 -17.38 -28.54
N ARG A 76 -4.90 -17.86 -27.69
CA ARG A 76 -5.51 -19.20 -27.84
C ARG A 76 -6.34 -19.34 -29.12
N LYS A 77 -7.02 -18.28 -29.55
CA LYS A 77 -7.84 -18.26 -30.78
C LYS A 77 -7.02 -18.09 -32.07
N GLY A 78 -5.69 -18.12 -32.00
CA GLY A 78 -4.82 -17.93 -33.16
C GLY A 78 -4.93 -16.54 -33.81
N LYS A 79 -5.62 -15.59 -33.17
CA LYS A 79 -5.69 -14.21 -33.66
C LYS A 79 -4.29 -13.62 -33.51
N LYS A 80 -3.80 -12.92 -34.55
CA LYS A 80 -2.47 -12.28 -34.56
C LYS A 80 -2.19 -11.67 -33.19
N LYS A 81 -1.12 -12.14 -32.56
CA LYS A 81 -0.65 -11.82 -31.20
C LYS A 81 -0.71 -10.30 -30.97
N LYS A 82 -1.80 -9.79 -30.40
CA LYS A 82 -1.93 -8.36 -30.12
C LYS A 82 -1.14 -8.02 -28.86
N ILE A 83 0.15 -7.76 -29.05
CA ILE A 83 1.04 -7.29 -27.99
C ILE A 83 0.51 -6.02 -27.31
N GLU A 84 -0.35 -5.25 -27.97
CA GLU A 84 -1.10 -4.12 -27.42
C GLU A 84 -1.80 -4.45 -26.09
N LYS A 85 -2.49 -5.60 -26.02
CA LYS A 85 -3.21 -6.01 -24.81
C LYS A 85 -2.25 -6.41 -23.67
N LEU A 86 -1.14 -7.04 -24.02
CA LEU A 86 -0.06 -7.33 -23.06
C LEU A 86 0.60 -6.04 -22.56
N ASN A 87 0.89 -5.09 -23.45
CA ASN A 87 1.44 -3.80 -23.07
C ASN A 87 0.49 -3.00 -22.19
N LEU A 88 -0.83 -3.06 -22.44
CA LEU A 88 -1.82 -2.46 -21.56
C LEU A 88 -1.87 -3.14 -20.18
N ALA A 89 -1.75 -4.48 -20.13
CA ALA A 89 -1.63 -5.21 -18.88
C ALA A 89 -0.39 -4.77 -18.09
N ILE A 90 0.77 -4.69 -18.75
CA ILE A 90 2.04 -4.23 -18.16
C ILE A 90 1.89 -2.79 -17.66
N ALA A 91 1.31 -1.88 -18.45
CA ALA A 91 1.14 -0.48 -18.07
C ALA A 91 0.31 -0.36 -16.79
N ARG A 92 -0.83 -1.08 -16.72
CA ARG A 92 -1.70 -1.08 -15.54
C ARG A 92 -1.01 -1.63 -14.30
N VAL A 93 -0.36 -2.79 -14.40
CA VAL A 93 0.32 -3.38 -13.23
C VAL A 93 1.57 -2.57 -12.85
N ARG A 94 2.24 -1.91 -13.80
CA ARG A 94 3.34 -0.98 -13.50
C ARG A 94 2.84 0.25 -12.75
N GLU A 95 1.68 0.81 -13.09
CA GLU A 95 1.04 1.87 -12.27
C GLU A 95 0.75 1.36 -10.85
N ALA A 96 0.21 0.15 -10.71
CA ALA A 96 -0.02 -0.46 -9.39
C ALA A 96 1.30 -0.58 -8.59
N TYR A 97 2.40 -0.93 -9.25
CA TYR A 97 3.71 -1.10 -8.64
C TYR A 97 4.33 0.25 -8.24
N ASP A 98 4.53 1.14 -9.21
CA ASP A 98 5.31 2.37 -9.07
C ASP A 98 4.59 3.39 -8.18
N LEU A 99 3.27 3.54 -8.33
CA LEU A 99 2.51 4.62 -7.68
C LEU A 99 1.85 4.22 -6.38
N HIS A 100 1.73 2.92 -6.10
CA HIS A 100 0.92 2.45 -4.96
C HIS A 100 1.61 1.37 -4.13
N ALA A 101 2.00 0.23 -4.71
CA ALA A 101 2.60 -0.87 -3.96
C ALA A 101 3.92 -0.46 -3.27
N ASN A 102 4.74 0.37 -3.92
CA ASN A 102 5.98 0.90 -3.32
C ASN A 102 5.75 1.90 -2.18
N HIS A 103 4.53 2.39 -1.99
CA HIS A 103 4.16 3.28 -0.88
C HIS A 103 3.52 2.54 0.30
N LEU A 104 3.30 1.22 0.16
CA LEU A 104 2.80 0.38 1.23
C LEU A 104 3.98 -0.18 2.04
N TYR A 105 3.84 -0.21 3.36
CA TYR A 105 4.82 -0.86 4.23
C TYR A 105 4.68 -2.39 4.12
N ASP A 106 5.76 -3.07 3.80
CA ASP A 106 5.84 -4.54 3.66
C ASP A 106 5.88 -5.28 5.01
N GLN A 107 5.98 -4.53 6.12
CA GLN A 107 5.89 -5.05 7.48
C GLN A 107 4.46 -5.50 7.84
N GLU A 108 3.45 -4.92 7.19
CA GLU A 108 2.05 -5.30 7.34
C GLU A 108 1.72 -6.51 6.44
N PRO A 109 1.32 -7.67 6.99
CA PRO A 109 1.16 -8.90 6.20
C PRO A 109 0.21 -8.80 5.00
N GLU A 110 -0.88 -8.04 5.15
CA GLU A 110 -1.88 -7.85 4.08
C GLU A 110 -1.35 -6.95 2.96
N ASN A 111 -0.56 -5.94 3.30
CA ASN A 111 0.10 -5.10 2.31
C ASN A 111 1.14 -5.90 1.54
N GLU A 112 1.94 -6.71 2.23
CA GLU A 112 2.96 -7.53 1.59
C GLU A 112 2.35 -8.55 0.61
N LYS A 113 1.20 -9.14 0.93
CA LYS A 113 0.46 -10.01 -0.02
C LYS A 113 0.13 -9.28 -1.32
N LEU A 114 -0.45 -8.09 -1.23
CA LEU A 114 -0.79 -7.27 -2.40
C LEU A 114 0.48 -6.87 -3.19
N ILE A 115 1.54 -6.47 -2.49
CA ILE A 115 2.85 -6.18 -3.10
C ILE A 115 3.35 -7.40 -3.88
N CYS A 116 3.32 -8.60 -3.27
CA CYS A 116 3.73 -9.83 -3.95
C CYS A 116 2.88 -10.13 -5.18
N TRP A 117 1.56 -9.90 -5.14
CA TRP A 117 0.69 -10.10 -6.31
C TRP A 117 1.05 -9.15 -7.44
N VAL A 118 1.19 -7.87 -7.15
CA VAL A 118 1.58 -6.85 -8.14
C VAL A 118 2.95 -7.18 -8.74
N LYS A 119 3.94 -7.49 -7.91
CA LYS A 119 5.30 -7.82 -8.36
C LYS A 119 5.35 -9.10 -9.20
N ASN A 120 4.63 -10.13 -8.78
CA ASN A 120 4.56 -11.40 -9.49
C ASN A 120 3.94 -11.24 -10.89
N ASP A 121 2.78 -10.58 -10.97
CA ASP A 121 2.10 -10.34 -12.25
C ASP A 121 2.95 -9.48 -13.18
N LEU A 122 3.56 -8.42 -12.66
CA LEU A 122 4.43 -7.56 -13.45
C LEU A 122 5.63 -8.33 -13.99
N ALA A 123 6.32 -9.11 -13.15
CA ALA A 123 7.46 -9.92 -13.56
C ALA A 123 7.06 -10.92 -14.66
N TYR A 124 5.93 -11.59 -14.50
CA TYR A 124 5.41 -12.53 -15.49
C TYR A 124 5.10 -11.83 -16.81
N TYR A 125 4.40 -10.70 -16.79
CA TYR A 125 4.01 -9.99 -18.01
C TYR A 125 5.22 -9.43 -18.77
N LEU A 126 6.24 -8.94 -18.06
CA LEU A 126 7.51 -8.51 -18.65
C LEU A 126 8.25 -9.67 -19.31
N ALA A 127 8.31 -10.83 -18.66
CA ALA A 127 8.88 -12.04 -19.27
C ALA A 127 8.07 -12.55 -20.46
N GLU A 128 6.75 -12.50 -20.42
CA GLU A 128 5.91 -12.83 -21.58
C GLU A 128 6.16 -11.87 -22.74
N ARG A 129 6.40 -10.58 -22.48
CA ARG A 129 6.78 -9.62 -23.53
C ARG A 129 8.13 -9.98 -24.16
N GLN A 130 9.10 -10.41 -23.35
CA GLN A 130 10.39 -10.91 -23.84
C GLN A 130 10.24 -12.18 -24.70
N ARG A 131 9.31 -13.08 -24.39
CA ARG A 131 9.01 -14.27 -25.22
C ARG A 131 8.68 -13.92 -26.68
N TYR A 132 8.25 -12.68 -26.95
CA TYR A 132 7.99 -12.17 -28.30
C TYR A 132 9.16 -11.38 -28.92
N GLY A 133 10.30 -11.30 -28.24
CA GLY A 133 11.43 -10.48 -28.67
C GLY A 133 11.15 -8.97 -28.60
N ALA A 134 10.18 -8.56 -27.78
CA ALA A 134 9.72 -7.17 -27.68
C ALA A 134 9.94 -6.57 -26.28
N ALA A 135 10.89 -7.12 -25.51
CA ALA A 135 11.27 -6.53 -24.24
C ALA A 135 11.87 -5.14 -24.45
N LEU A 136 11.55 -4.23 -23.53
CA LEU A 136 12.11 -2.90 -23.48
C LEU A 136 13.38 -2.91 -22.61
N THR A 137 14.21 -1.89 -22.78
CA THR A 137 15.39 -1.67 -21.94
C THR A 137 14.99 -1.63 -20.46
N GLY A 138 15.66 -2.44 -19.63
CA GLY A 138 15.41 -2.52 -18.19
C GLY A 138 14.32 -3.52 -17.78
N ASP A 139 13.55 -4.09 -18.71
CA ASP A 139 12.55 -5.11 -18.39
C ASP A 139 13.15 -6.33 -17.72
N ASP A 140 14.32 -6.75 -18.17
CA ASP A 140 15.05 -7.90 -17.65
C ASP A 140 15.37 -7.71 -16.15
N ALA A 141 16.17 -6.69 -15.84
CA ALA A 141 16.59 -6.39 -14.47
C ALA A 141 15.38 -6.22 -13.53
N LEU A 142 14.33 -5.52 -13.98
CA LEU A 142 13.10 -5.35 -13.21
C LEU A 142 12.38 -6.68 -12.99
N ALA A 143 12.13 -7.46 -14.04
CA ALA A 143 11.43 -8.75 -13.92
C ALA A 143 12.18 -9.72 -13.00
N GLN A 144 13.51 -9.78 -13.09
CA GLN A 144 14.33 -10.61 -12.21
C GLN A 144 14.24 -10.17 -10.75
N GLN A 145 14.36 -8.87 -10.47
CA GLN A 145 14.24 -8.33 -9.12
C GLN A 145 12.88 -8.63 -8.51
N LEU A 146 11.80 -8.41 -9.27
CA LEU A 146 10.44 -8.62 -8.81
C LEU A 146 10.12 -10.10 -8.58
N ALA A 147 10.51 -10.97 -9.51
CA ALA A 147 10.27 -12.40 -9.36
C ALA A 147 11.07 -12.99 -8.19
N LYS A 148 12.33 -12.57 -8.02
CA LYS A 148 13.16 -12.99 -6.88
C LYS A 148 12.51 -12.59 -5.55
N TYR A 149 12.01 -11.36 -5.44
CA TYR A 149 11.33 -10.89 -4.24
C TYR A 149 10.17 -11.80 -3.81
N CYS A 150 9.36 -12.26 -4.77
CA CYS A 150 8.24 -13.17 -4.51
C CYS A 150 8.72 -14.60 -4.22
N TYR A 151 9.74 -15.09 -4.95
CA TYR A 151 10.33 -16.41 -4.74
C TYR A 151 10.88 -16.58 -3.33
N ASP A 152 11.60 -15.57 -2.84
CA ASP A 152 12.18 -15.57 -1.49
C ASP A 152 11.10 -15.62 -0.37
N ARG A 153 9.82 -15.42 -0.71
CA ARG A 153 8.67 -15.44 0.21
C ARG A 153 7.74 -16.65 0.04
N ILE A 154 8.11 -17.64 -0.78
CA ILE A 154 7.29 -18.84 -1.02
C ILE A 154 6.91 -19.54 0.30
N CYS A 155 7.85 -19.65 1.24
CA CYS A 155 7.59 -20.28 2.53
C CYS A 155 6.63 -19.47 3.42
N LYS A 156 6.55 -18.14 3.22
CA LYS A 156 5.65 -17.25 3.96
C LYS A 156 4.21 -17.31 3.42
N TYR A 157 4.05 -17.57 2.12
CA TYR A 157 2.76 -17.63 1.41
C TYR A 157 2.62 -18.94 0.63
N PRO A 158 2.47 -20.09 1.32
CA PRO A 158 2.48 -21.41 0.69
C PRO A 158 1.36 -21.57 -0.37
N GLU A 159 0.21 -20.93 -0.18
CA GLU A 159 -0.92 -20.95 -1.12
C GLU A 159 -0.60 -20.28 -2.47
N LYS A 160 0.45 -19.46 -2.53
CA LYS A 160 0.98 -18.85 -3.76
C LYS A 160 2.35 -19.38 -4.17
N GLY A 161 2.90 -20.34 -3.41
CA GLY A 161 4.26 -20.82 -3.58
C GLY A 161 4.58 -21.32 -4.98
N GLU A 162 3.68 -22.14 -5.54
CA GLU A 162 3.78 -22.66 -6.92
C GLU A 162 3.80 -21.52 -7.95
N ALA A 163 2.86 -20.57 -7.86
CA ALA A 163 2.78 -19.45 -8.79
C ALA A 163 4.03 -18.55 -8.77
N TYR A 164 4.62 -18.34 -7.59
CA TYR A 164 5.86 -17.57 -7.45
C TYR A 164 7.06 -18.33 -8.00
N ALA A 165 7.16 -19.64 -7.75
CA ALA A 165 8.19 -20.49 -8.32
C ALA A 165 8.12 -20.52 -9.86
N ASP A 166 6.92 -20.72 -10.41
CA ASP A 166 6.68 -20.74 -11.84
C ASP A 166 7.07 -19.42 -12.51
N THR A 167 6.70 -18.30 -11.89
CA THR A 167 7.05 -16.97 -12.39
C THR A 167 8.56 -16.76 -12.37
N TYR A 168 9.22 -17.12 -11.28
CA TYR A 168 10.68 -17.02 -11.17
C TYR A 168 11.39 -17.85 -12.24
N GLN A 169 11.05 -19.12 -12.38
CA GLN A 169 11.62 -19.99 -13.42
C GLN A 169 11.31 -19.48 -14.83
N PHE A 170 10.11 -18.96 -15.06
CA PHE A 170 9.72 -18.40 -16.34
C PHE A 170 10.56 -17.19 -16.71
N VAL A 171 10.75 -16.25 -15.78
CA VAL A 171 11.61 -15.06 -15.95
C VAL A 171 13.04 -15.50 -16.27
N GLN A 172 13.62 -16.40 -15.47
CA GLN A 172 14.97 -16.92 -15.72
C GLN A 172 15.10 -17.53 -17.12
N LYS A 173 14.11 -18.34 -17.55
CA LYS A 173 14.10 -18.95 -18.88
C LYS A 173 14.04 -17.93 -20.02
N GLN A 174 13.31 -16.81 -19.85
CA GLN A 174 13.16 -15.82 -20.93
C GLN A 174 14.35 -14.89 -21.07
N PHE A 175 15.05 -14.59 -19.97
CA PHE A 175 16.13 -13.61 -19.97
C PHE A 175 17.55 -14.22 -19.89
N ASN A 176 17.74 -15.38 -19.24
CA ASN A 176 19.09 -15.96 -19.09
C ASN A 176 19.52 -16.88 -20.24
N ASN A 177 18.58 -17.42 -21.03
CA ASN A 177 18.91 -18.26 -22.20
C ASN A 177 19.40 -17.45 -23.42
N LYS A 178 19.98 -16.28 -23.19
CA LYS A 178 20.53 -15.37 -24.21
C LYS A 178 22.06 -15.27 -24.19
N GLN A 179 22.74 -16.15 -23.44
CA GLN A 179 24.20 -16.32 -23.52
C GLN A 179 24.58 -17.26 -24.65
#